data_AF-A0A1C6WF52-F1
#
_entry.id   AF-A0A1C6WF52-F1
#
_cell.length_a   1.000
_cell.length_b   1.000
_cell.length_c   1.000
_cell.angle_alpha   90.00
_cell.angle_beta   90.00
_cell.angle_gamma   90.00
#
_symmetry.space_group_name_H-M   'P 1'
#
loop_
_entity.id
_entity.type
_entity.pdbx_description
1 polymer ?
#
loop_
_entity_poly.entity_id
_entity_poly.type
_entity_poly.pdbx_seq_one_letter_code
_entity_poly.pdbx_strand_id
1 'polypeptide(L)'
;MNDYVCRRFLLVRNWFPDQLNSEGKYYFNGDENFNKYCSNQKCDSDLEKINAACLLLFNELFGSSDLFKYHNNINIVDYIMIWLSYMLNLKKNQDETSNLQYFYTTYINNDKYKNIITGVTGYTNYKDLIDQKKYFLD
;
A
#
# COMPACT_ATOMS: atom_id res chain seq x y z
N MET A 1 16.67 4.79 -6.49
CA MET A 1 15.42 4.09 -6.84
C MET A 1 15.17 4.26 -8.33
N ASN A 2 14.62 3.24 -9.02
CA ASN A 2 14.38 3.21 -10.47
C ASN A 2 13.36 4.31 -10.85
N ASP A 3 13.55 5.00 -11.98
CA ASP A 3 12.68 6.10 -12.43
C ASP A 3 11.20 5.70 -12.47
N TYR A 4 10.88 4.51 -12.98
CA TYR A 4 9.52 3.97 -12.98
C TYR A 4 8.96 3.85 -11.57
N VAL A 5 9.72 3.23 -10.65
CA VAL A 5 9.31 3.05 -9.25
C VAL A 5 9.08 4.40 -8.58
N CYS A 6 10.01 5.35 -8.74
CA CYS A 6 9.87 6.71 -8.21
C CYS A 6 8.61 7.39 -8.70
N ARG A 7 8.30 7.29 -10.00
CA ARG A 7 7.09 7.89 -10.58
C ARG A 7 5.80 7.29 -10.03
N ARG A 8 5.79 5.99 -9.69
CA ARG A 8 4.61 5.38 -9.03
C ARG A 8 4.41 5.92 -7.62
N PHE A 9 5.46 6.06 -6.82
CA PHE A 9 5.36 6.71 -5.51
C PHE A 9 4.95 8.19 -5.61
N LEU A 10 5.46 8.93 -6.60
CA LEU A 10 5.04 10.32 -6.85
C LEU A 10 3.57 10.41 -7.26
N LEU A 11 3.09 9.49 -8.11
CA LEU A 11 1.68 9.40 -8.48
C LEU A 11 0.81 9.17 -7.25
N VAL A 12 1.18 8.22 -6.39
CA VAL A 12 0.44 7.95 -5.16
C VAL A 12 0.48 9.14 -4.22
N ARG A 13 1.63 9.81 -4.05
CA ARG A 13 1.73 11.00 -3.21
C ARG A 13 0.89 12.18 -3.71
N ASN A 14 0.88 12.41 -5.02
CA ASN A 14 0.08 13.50 -5.61
C ASN A 14 -1.40 13.30 -5.34
N TRP A 15 -1.86 12.05 -5.36
CA TRP A 15 -3.25 11.69 -5.15
C TRP A 15 -3.62 11.49 -3.68
N PHE A 16 -2.75 10.87 -2.89
CA PHE A 16 -2.89 10.62 -1.47
C PHE A 16 -1.71 11.25 -0.73
N PRO A 17 -1.83 12.54 -0.37
CA PRO A 17 -0.74 13.28 0.24
C PRO A 17 -0.25 12.65 1.52
N ASP A 18 1.06 12.76 1.74
CA ASP A 18 1.78 12.32 2.93
C ASP A 18 1.62 13.28 4.12
N GLN A 19 0.46 13.93 4.19
CA GLN A 19 0.08 14.96 5.16
C GLN A 19 -1.43 14.93 5.46
N LEU A 20 -1.79 15.30 6.68
CA LEU A 20 -3.20 15.42 7.10
C LEU A 20 -3.77 16.79 6.71
N ASN A 21 -5.10 16.87 6.53
CA ASN A 21 -5.77 18.15 6.37
C ASN A 21 -5.87 18.90 7.72
N SER A 22 -6.48 20.10 7.71
CA SER A 22 -6.68 20.92 8.92
C SER A 22 -7.51 20.24 10.02
N GLU A 23 -8.28 19.20 9.69
CA GLU A 23 -9.05 18.41 10.65
C GLU A 23 -8.27 17.18 11.17
N GLY A 24 -7.01 16.99 10.77
CA GLY A 24 -6.22 15.82 11.14
C GLY A 24 -6.69 14.52 10.47
N LYS A 25 -7.30 14.62 9.28
CA LYS A 25 -7.80 13.49 8.49
C LYS A 25 -7.05 13.34 7.18
N TYR A 26 -7.04 12.11 6.67
CA TYR A 26 -6.57 11.81 5.35
C TYR A 26 -7.59 12.18 4.28
N TYR A 27 -7.10 12.59 3.12
CA TYR A 27 -7.91 13.02 1.98
C TYR A 27 -7.25 12.61 0.66
N PHE A 28 -8.06 12.55 -0.39
CA PHE A 28 -7.58 12.33 -1.76
C PHE A 28 -7.64 13.64 -2.55
N ASN A 29 -6.62 13.88 -3.36
CA ASN A 29 -6.57 14.96 -4.35
C ASN A 29 -7.21 14.48 -5.67
N GLY A 30 -8.55 14.52 -5.73
CA GLY A 30 -9.33 14.29 -6.95
C GLY A 30 -9.46 12.84 -7.42
N ASP A 31 -10.41 12.62 -8.35
CA ASP A 31 -10.77 11.40 -9.10
C ASP A 31 -11.47 10.24 -8.34
N GLU A 32 -12.53 9.72 -8.96
CA GLU A 32 -13.40 8.62 -8.55
C GLU A 32 -12.79 7.24 -8.88
N ASN A 33 -11.82 7.19 -9.79
CA ASN A 33 -11.26 5.94 -10.34
C ASN A 33 -10.50 5.05 -9.33
N PHE A 34 -10.15 5.59 -8.17
CA PHE A 34 -9.45 4.86 -7.11
C PHE A 34 -10.39 4.19 -6.12
N ASN A 35 -11.70 4.46 -6.21
CA ASN A 35 -12.73 3.75 -5.46
C ASN A 35 -12.68 2.23 -5.69
N LYS A 36 -12.16 1.78 -6.83
CA LYS A 36 -11.94 0.35 -7.10
C LYS A 36 -10.97 -0.32 -6.11
N TYR A 37 -10.04 0.44 -5.52
CA TYR A 37 -9.13 -0.05 -4.49
C TYR A 37 -9.76 0.00 -3.09
N CYS A 38 -10.80 0.82 -2.87
CA CYS A 38 -11.56 0.84 -1.62
C CYS A 38 -12.36 -0.46 -1.40
N SER A 39 -12.42 -0.93 -0.16
CA SER A 39 -13.38 -1.96 0.24
C SER A 39 -14.80 -1.42 0.05
N ASN A 40 -15.73 -2.20 -0.51
CA ASN A 40 -17.12 -1.76 -0.78
C ASN A 40 -17.26 -0.48 -1.63
N GLN A 41 -16.26 -0.15 -2.45
CA GLN A 41 -16.23 1.04 -3.32
C GLN A 41 -16.24 2.39 -2.57
N LYS A 42 -16.06 2.38 -1.25
CA LYS A 42 -16.00 3.60 -0.43
C LYS A 42 -14.81 3.53 0.54
N CYS A 43 -14.02 4.59 0.58
CA CYS A 43 -12.89 4.75 1.50
C CYS A 43 -13.26 5.74 2.60
N ASP A 44 -14.23 5.37 3.45
CA ASP A 44 -14.85 6.30 4.38
C ASP A 44 -13.89 6.66 5.53
N SER A 45 -13.18 5.67 6.06
CA SER A 45 -12.19 5.86 7.14
C SER A 45 -10.78 6.20 6.61
N ASP A 46 -9.95 6.78 7.47
CA ASP A 46 -8.55 7.07 7.18
C ASP A 46 -7.74 5.79 6.86
N LEU A 47 -7.98 4.71 7.60
CA LEU A 47 -7.32 3.42 7.37
C LEU A 47 -7.73 2.79 6.04
N GLU A 48 -9.00 2.91 5.64
CA GLU A 48 -9.45 2.46 4.33
C GLU A 48 -8.79 3.26 3.20
N LYS A 49 -8.58 4.57 3.40
CA LYS A 49 -7.86 5.41 2.42
C LYS A 49 -6.40 4.98 2.27
N ILE A 50 -5.70 4.78 3.40
CA ILE A 50 -4.33 4.25 3.40
C ILE A 50 -4.28 2.89 2.71
N ASN A 51 -5.25 2.01 2.98
CA ASN A 51 -5.34 0.71 2.37
C ASN A 51 -5.51 0.77 0.84
N ALA A 52 -6.38 1.67 0.35
CA ALA A 52 -6.55 1.85 -1.09
C ALA A 52 -5.27 2.37 -1.77
N ALA A 53 -4.57 3.31 -1.15
CA ALA A 53 -3.29 3.82 -1.66
C ALA A 53 -2.19 2.73 -1.62
N CYS A 54 -2.15 1.90 -0.58
CA CYS A 54 -1.24 0.76 -0.48
C CYS A 54 -1.49 -0.28 -1.59
N LEU A 55 -2.77 -0.65 -1.81
CA LEU A 55 -3.17 -1.54 -2.91
C LEU A 55 -2.79 -0.98 -4.27
N LEU A 56 -2.92 0.33 -4.48
CA LEU A 56 -2.51 0.99 -5.71
C LEU A 56 -0.99 0.84 -5.94
N LEU A 57 -0.15 1.05 -4.92
CA LEU A 57 1.30 0.82 -5.03
C LEU A 57 1.61 -0.62 -5.45
N PHE A 58 1.00 -1.61 -4.78
CA PHE A 58 1.20 -3.02 -5.13
C PHE A 58 0.72 -3.34 -6.54
N ASN A 59 -0.42 -2.78 -6.96
CA ASN A 59 -0.93 -2.96 -8.31
C ASN A 59 -0.01 -2.39 -9.39
N GLU A 60 0.47 -1.16 -9.21
CA GLU A 60 1.33 -0.47 -10.19
C GLU A 60 2.75 -1.04 -10.29
N LEU A 61 3.20 -1.75 -9.25
CA LEU A 61 4.55 -2.27 -9.13
C LEU A 61 4.62 -3.80 -9.28
N PHE A 62 3.61 -4.54 -8.87
CA PHE A 62 3.61 -6.00 -8.81
C PHE A 62 2.39 -6.66 -9.47
N GLY A 63 1.44 -5.89 -10.02
CA GLY A 63 0.17 -6.43 -10.53
C GLY A 63 0.27 -7.27 -11.82
N SER A 64 1.44 -7.39 -12.41
CA SER A 64 1.72 -8.33 -13.50
C SER A 64 3.21 -8.66 -13.58
N SER A 65 3.53 -9.80 -14.20
CA SER A 65 4.92 -10.23 -14.46
C SER A 65 5.71 -9.26 -15.35
N ASP A 66 5.03 -8.49 -16.20
CA ASP A 66 5.67 -7.52 -17.10
C ASP A 66 6.31 -6.33 -16.35
N LEU A 67 5.91 -6.08 -15.10
CA LEU A 67 6.42 -4.97 -14.28
C LEU A 67 7.82 -5.26 -13.70
N PHE A 68 8.26 -6.52 -13.67
CA PHE A 68 9.53 -6.92 -13.06
C PHE A 68 10.75 -6.34 -13.76
N LYS A 69 10.64 -6.02 -15.05
CA LYS A 69 11.69 -5.32 -15.80
C LYS A 69 12.06 -3.96 -15.20
N TYR A 70 11.21 -3.41 -14.34
CA TYR A 70 11.45 -2.14 -13.64
C TYR A 70 12.02 -2.31 -12.22
N HIS A 71 12.21 -3.55 -11.75
CA HIS A 71 12.56 -3.81 -10.35
C HIS A 71 14.06 -3.72 -10.06
N ASN A 72 14.95 -3.86 -11.06
CA ASN A 72 16.41 -3.60 -11.01
C ASN A 72 17.09 -3.82 -9.63
N ASN A 73 16.83 -4.95 -8.95
CA ASN A 73 17.36 -5.31 -7.62
C ASN A 73 17.01 -4.34 -6.47
N ILE A 74 15.93 -3.57 -6.61
CA ILE A 74 15.40 -2.69 -5.57
C ILE A 74 14.45 -3.51 -4.70
N ASN A 75 14.61 -3.42 -3.38
CA ASN A 75 13.64 -3.97 -2.44
C ASN A 75 12.37 -3.12 -2.39
N ILE A 76 11.59 -3.11 -3.47
CA ILE A 76 10.41 -2.25 -3.62
C ILE A 76 9.39 -2.50 -2.49
N VAL A 77 9.22 -3.75 -2.07
CA VAL A 77 8.33 -4.08 -0.94
C VAL A 77 8.76 -3.35 0.33
N ASP A 78 10.07 -3.24 0.61
CA ASP A 78 10.57 -2.51 1.78
C ASP A 78 10.21 -1.02 1.71
N TYR A 79 10.31 -0.41 0.53
CA TYR A 79 9.90 0.98 0.33
C TYR A 79 8.39 1.17 0.53
N ILE A 80 7.56 0.22 0.06
CA ILE A 80 6.12 0.25 0.32
C ILE A 80 5.84 0.13 1.82
N MET A 81 6.52 -0.78 2.52
CA MET A 81 6.35 -0.96 3.96
C MET A 81 6.82 0.26 4.77
N ILE A 82 7.95 0.89 4.39
CA ILE A 82 8.43 2.14 5.00
C ILE A 82 7.42 3.26 4.80
N TRP A 83 6.91 3.42 3.57
CA TRP A 83 5.87 4.41 3.27
C TRP A 83 4.61 4.15 4.09
N LEU A 84 4.15 2.90 4.15
CA LEU A 84 2.97 2.51 4.91
C LEU A 84 3.12 2.80 6.40
N SER A 85 4.26 2.43 7.00
CA SER A 85 4.59 2.75 8.40
C SER A 85 4.59 4.26 8.66
N TYR A 86 5.17 5.05 7.75
CA TYR A 86 5.16 6.50 7.86
C TYR A 86 3.73 7.05 7.86
N MET A 87 2.90 6.64 6.89
CA MET A 87 1.50 7.09 6.80
C MET A 87 0.70 6.69 8.06
N LEU A 88 0.88 5.46 8.54
CA LEU A 88 0.21 5.01 9.75
C LEU A 88 0.68 5.79 11.00
N ASN A 89 1.92 6.26 11.05
CA ASN A 89 2.45 7.00 12.20
C ASN A 89 2.03 8.46 12.25
N LEU A 90 1.57 9.05 11.14
CA LEU A 90 1.01 10.42 11.15
C LEU A 90 -0.27 10.53 11.98
N LYS A 91 -0.96 9.41 12.21
CA LYS A 91 -2.12 9.33 13.10
C LYS A 91 -1.82 8.32 14.21
N LYS A 92 -1.47 8.81 15.40
CA LYS A 92 -1.28 7.94 16.58
C LYS A 92 -2.57 7.19 16.88
N ASN A 93 -2.49 5.86 16.94
CA ASN A 93 -3.53 5.07 17.61
C ASN A 93 -3.17 4.95 19.09
N GLN A 94 -4.17 4.68 19.92
CA GLN A 94 -4.04 4.60 21.39
C GLN A 94 -3.76 3.17 21.88
N ASP A 95 -3.65 2.20 20.97
CA ASP A 95 -3.52 0.78 21.31
C ASP A 95 -2.06 0.35 21.53
N GLU A 96 -1.87 -0.72 22.30
CA GLU A 96 -0.55 -1.32 22.58
C GLU A 96 0.07 -2.00 21.35
N THR A 97 -0.74 -2.35 20.35
CA THR A 97 -0.32 -2.97 19.08
C THR A 97 0.26 -1.91 18.13
N SER A 98 1.35 -2.22 17.42
CA SER A 98 1.88 -1.31 16.41
C SER A 98 0.83 -1.02 15.33
N ASN A 99 0.75 0.25 14.87
CA ASN A 99 -0.22 0.64 13.83
C ASN A 99 -0.09 -0.23 12.58
N LEU A 100 1.12 -0.66 12.24
CA LEU A 100 1.40 -1.51 11.09
C LEU A 100 0.88 -2.95 11.28
N GLN A 101 1.07 -3.53 12.46
CA GLN A 101 0.55 -4.87 12.77
C GLN A 101 -0.99 -4.88 12.79
N TYR A 102 -1.61 -3.83 13.36
CA TYR A 102 -3.06 -3.65 13.32
C TYR A 102 -3.56 -3.53 11.88
N PHE A 103 -2.91 -2.70 11.05
CA PHE A 103 -3.25 -2.56 9.64
C PHE A 103 -3.12 -3.89 8.89
N TYR A 104 -2.04 -4.64 9.14
CA TYR A 104 -1.78 -5.92 8.50
C TYR A 104 -2.89 -6.94 8.78
N THR A 105 -3.23 -7.13 10.06
CA THR A 105 -4.27 -8.10 10.46
C THR A 105 -5.65 -7.70 9.95
N THR A 106 -5.94 -6.41 9.87
CA THR A 106 -7.25 -5.88 9.44
C THR A 106 -7.42 -5.92 7.92
N TYR A 107 -6.43 -5.48 7.14
CA TYR A 107 -6.59 -5.23 5.71
C TYR A 107 -5.86 -6.19 4.79
N ILE A 108 -4.71 -6.74 5.19
CA ILE A 108 -3.89 -7.55 4.27
C ILE A 108 -4.48 -8.95 4.07
N ASN A 109 -5.39 -9.38 4.95
CA ASN A 109 -6.02 -10.70 4.88
C ASN A 109 -7.24 -10.79 3.93
N ASN A 110 -7.42 -9.85 2.99
CA ASN A 110 -8.58 -9.79 2.09
C ASN A 110 -8.26 -10.28 0.64
N ASP A 111 -9.32 -10.48 -0.15
CA ASP A 111 -9.23 -11.00 -1.53
C ASP A 111 -8.35 -10.15 -2.45
N LYS A 112 -8.34 -8.81 -2.30
CA LYS A 112 -7.54 -7.93 -3.15
C LYS A 112 -6.04 -8.14 -2.98
N TYR A 113 -5.59 -8.53 -1.78
CA TYR A 113 -4.19 -8.86 -1.52
C TYR A 113 -3.84 -10.32 -1.81
N LYS A 114 -4.84 -11.21 -1.81
CA LYS A 114 -4.69 -12.66 -2.03
C LYS A 114 -4.95 -13.11 -3.47
N ASN A 115 -5.47 -12.23 -4.32
CA ASN A 115 -5.69 -12.53 -5.73
C ASN A 115 -4.41 -13.02 -6.39
N ILE A 116 -4.52 -14.14 -7.10
CA ILE A 116 -3.40 -14.79 -7.76
C ILE A 116 -2.92 -13.91 -8.92
N ILE A 117 -1.62 -13.68 -8.95
CA ILE A 117 -0.92 -13.03 -10.05
C ILE A 117 -0.24 -14.14 -10.84
N THR A 118 -0.55 -14.24 -12.12
CA THR A 118 0.01 -15.30 -12.98
C THR A 118 1.35 -14.88 -13.59
N GLY A 119 2.19 -15.85 -13.91
CA GLY A 119 3.47 -15.60 -14.59
C GLY A 119 4.59 -15.02 -13.72
N VAL A 120 4.41 -14.98 -12.40
CA VAL A 120 5.41 -14.51 -11.43
C VAL A 120 6.11 -15.68 -10.74
N THR A 121 7.36 -15.50 -10.32
CA THR A 121 8.15 -16.51 -9.61
C THR A 121 8.55 -15.96 -8.24
N GLY A 122 8.41 -16.75 -7.18
CA GLY A 122 8.80 -16.39 -5.81
C GLY A 122 7.70 -15.79 -4.94
N TYR A 123 6.52 -15.51 -5.49
CA TYR A 123 5.29 -15.14 -4.77
C TYR A 123 4.07 -15.51 -5.62
N THR A 124 2.87 -15.57 -5.04
CA THR A 124 1.62 -15.81 -5.80
C THR A 124 0.66 -14.63 -5.77
N ASN A 125 0.78 -13.75 -4.77
CA ASN A 125 -0.10 -12.61 -4.55
C ASN A 125 0.62 -11.50 -3.75
N TYR A 126 -0.03 -10.36 -3.50
CA TYR A 126 0.59 -9.26 -2.76
C TYR A 126 0.83 -9.57 -1.28
N LYS A 127 -0.05 -10.37 -0.65
CA LYS A 127 0.15 -10.80 0.73
C LYS A 127 1.44 -11.61 0.88
N ASP A 128 1.75 -12.50 -0.05
CA ASP A 128 2.99 -13.29 -0.01
C ASP A 128 4.24 -12.39 0.00
N LEU A 129 4.22 -11.29 -0.78
CA LEU A 129 5.31 -10.30 -0.79
C LEU A 129 5.47 -9.64 0.59
N ILE A 130 4.35 -9.27 1.24
CA ILE A 130 4.36 -8.66 2.57
C ILE A 130 4.80 -9.67 3.64
N ASP A 131 4.36 -10.93 3.52
CA ASP A 131 4.71 -12.01 4.46
C ASP A 131 6.22 -12.33 4.46
N GLN A 132 6.91 -12.08 3.35
CA GLN A 132 8.37 -12.16 3.29
C GLN A 132 9.07 -11.03 4.05
N LYS A 133 8.32 -10.00 4.44
CA LYS A 133 8.79 -8.77 5.12
C LYS A 133 8.23 -8.66 6.54
N LYS A 134 7.97 -9.80 7.19
CA LYS A 134 7.45 -9.89 8.57
C LYS A 134 8.27 -9.13 9.62
N TYR A 135 9.56 -8.90 9.40
CA TYR A 135 10.39 -8.10 10.30
C TYR A 135 9.94 -6.63 10.44
N PHE A 136 9.04 -6.13 9.58
CA PHE A 136 8.37 -4.84 9.79
C PHE A 136 7.18 -4.92 10.76
N LEU A 137 6.62 -6.12 10.94
CA LEU A 137 5.43 -6.39 11.77
C LEU A 137 5.78 -6.79 13.20
N ASP A 138 7.05 -7.08 13.46
CA ASP A 138 7.61 -7.48 14.76
C ASP A 138 7.90 -6.27 15.68
#